data_AF-A0A1N6HHZ6-F1
#
_entry.id   AF-A0A1N6HHZ6-F1
#
_cell.length_a   1.000
_cell.length_b   1.000
_cell.length_c   1.000
_cell.angle_alpha   90.00
_cell.angle_beta   90.00
_cell.angle_gamma   90.00
#
_symmetry.space_group_name_H-M   'P 1'
#
loop_
_entity.id
_entity.type
_entity.pdbx_description
1 polymer ?
#
loop_
_entity_poly.entity_id
_entity_poly.type
_entity_poly.pdbx_seq_one_letter_code
_entity_poly.pdbx_strand_id
1 'polypeptide(L)'
;MSEKDIYVIELDGTKLQSREDFFRDLSIATDLDLVPNLDALDEDLALQIPFCCGPFKVIWHRAESSDWSGYSEITKILGVLFFAQQRDPDHFIGLELVFDSEENQDASSFQAAYSSPGYVAERKKRANKLPDRFRLK
;
A
#
# COMPACT_ATOMS: atom_id res chain seq x y z
N MET A 1 29.15 -0.26 -0.51
CA MET A 1 27.74 -0.39 -0.11
C MET A 1 27.06 -1.04 -1.29
N SER A 2 26.57 -2.27 -1.13
CA SER A 2 25.88 -2.98 -2.22
C SER A 2 24.62 -2.20 -2.57
N GLU A 3 24.39 -1.89 -3.84
CA GLU A 3 23.06 -1.54 -4.32
C GLU A 3 22.14 -2.67 -3.86
N LYS A 4 21.22 -2.38 -2.92
CA LYS A 4 20.17 -3.33 -2.62
C LYS A 4 19.26 -3.30 -3.84
N ASP A 5 19.26 -4.38 -4.62
CA ASP A 5 18.31 -4.53 -5.72
C ASP A 5 16.90 -4.38 -5.14
N ILE A 6 16.19 -3.34 -5.58
CA ILE A 6 14.83 -3.07 -5.14
C ILE A 6 13.90 -3.97 -5.93
N TYR A 7 13.12 -4.79 -5.23
CA TYR A 7 12.10 -5.61 -5.86
C TYR A 7 10.93 -4.75 -6.32
N VAL A 8 10.51 -4.89 -7.58
CA VAL A 8 9.41 -4.08 -8.13
C VAL A 8 8.17 -4.95 -8.27
N ILE A 9 7.13 -4.58 -7.53
CA ILE A 9 5.80 -5.18 -7.60
C ILE A 9 4.97 -4.33 -8.56
N GLU A 10 4.60 -4.90 -9.70
CA GLU A 10 3.77 -4.23 -10.70
C GLU A 10 2.31 -4.69 -10.57
N LEU A 11 1.42 -3.73 -10.39
CA LEU A 11 -0.03 -3.93 -10.31
C LEU A 11 -0.72 -3.21 -11.47
N ASP A 12 -1.83 -3.77 -11.94
CA ASP A 12 -2.55 -3.28 -13.12
C ASP A 12 -4.00 -2.95 -12.76
N GLY A 13 -4.31 -1.66 -12.70
CA GLY A 13 -5.61 -1.16 -12.26
C GLY A 13 -6.78 -1.65 -13.08
N THR A 14 -6.58 -2.02 -14.36
CA THR A 14 -7.65 -2.62 -15.20
C THR A 14 -8.10 -4.01 -14.71
N LYS A 15 -7.26 -4.69 -13.93
CA LYS A 15 -7.54 -6.01 -13.33
C LYS A 15 -8.01 -5.90 -11.88
N LEU A 16 -7.81 -4.75 -11.25
CA LEU A 16 -8.11 -4.51 -9.84
C LEU A 16 -9.51 -3.93 -9.66
N GLN A 17 -10.52 -4.79 -9.74
CA GLN A 17 -11.94 -4.43 -9.64
C GLN A 17 -12.54 -4.78 -8.27
N SER A 18 -11.78 -5.45 -7.41
CA SER A 18 -12.17 -5.80 -6.05
C SER A 18 -10.96 -5.88 -5.13
N ARG A 19 -11.21 -5.95 -3.82
CA ARG A 19 -10.17 -6.22 -2.83
C ARG A 19 -9.51 -7.58 -3.11
N GLU A 20 -10.32 -8.58 -3.42
CA GLU A 20 -9.87 -9.94 -3.70
C GLU A 20 -8.95 -9.98 -4.93
N ASP A 21 -9.20 -9.16 -5.95
CA ASP A 21 -8.30 -9.01 -7.10
C ASP A 21 -6.95 -8.43 -6.69
N PHE A 22 -6.93 -7.43 -5.81
CA PHE A 22 -5.69 -6.82 -5.30
C PHE A 22 -4.83 -7.85 -4.56
N PHE A 23 -5.41 -8.59 -3.62
CA PHE A 23 -4.66 -9.60 -2.87
C PHE A 23 -4.16 -10.71 -3.78
N ARG A 24 -4.98 -11.16 -4.75
CA ARG A 24 -4.55 -12.17 -5.72
C ARG A 24 -3.36 -11.70 -6.55
N ASP A 25 -3.42 -10.50 -7.10
CA ASP A 25 -2.33 -9.97 -7.94
C ASP A 25 -1.06 -9.72 -7.11
N LEU A 26 -1.19 -9.24 -5.88
CA LEU A 26 -0.07 -9.07 -4.96
C LEU A 26 0.56 -10.42 -4.56
N SER A 27 -0.26 -11.43 -4.29
CA SER A 27 0.19 -12.80 -4.01
C SER A 27 1.00 -13.37 -5.18
N ILE A 28 0.50 -13.21 -6.41
CA ILE A 28 1.21 -13.66 -7.62
C ILE A 28 2.52 -12.91 -7.79
N ALA A 29 2.51 -11.58 -7.58
CA ALA A 29 3.69 -10.75 -7.75
C ALA A 29 4.77 -11.00 -6.68
N THR A 30 4.40 -11.52 -5.50
CA THR A 30 5.35 -11.76 -4.40
C THR A 30 5.65 -13.24 -4.16
N ASP A 31 4.96 -14.15 -4.86
CA ASP A 31 4.98 -15.61 -4.62
C ASP A 31 4.62 -15.98 -3.16
N LEU A 32 3.66 -15.25 -2.58
CA LEU A 32 3.14 -15.44 -1.22
C LEU A 32 1.63 -15.71 -1.27
N ASP A 33 1.12 -16.58 -0.39
CA ASP A 33 -0.32 -16.82 -0.25
C ASP A 33 -0.94 -15.81 0.73
N LEU A 34 -1.21 -14.59 0.25
CA LEU A 34 -1.71 -13.50 1.08
C LEU A 34 -3.22 -13.64 1.36
N VAL A 35 -3.59 -13.43 2.61
CA VAL A 35 -4.99 -13.45 3.05
C VAL A 35 -5.67 -12.12 2.70
N PRO A 36 -6.89 -12.09 2.11
CA PRO A 36 -7.61 -10.86 1.76
C PRO A 36 -8.13 -10.06 2.96
N ASN A 37 -7.22 -9.60 3.81
CA ASN A 37 -7.47 -8.92 5.07
C ASN A 37 -6.51 -7.73 5.22
N LEU A 38 -7.05 -6.55 5.51
CA LEU A 38 -6.26 -5.32 5.58
C LEU A 38 -5.33 -5.23 6.78
N ASP A 39 -5.67 -5.88 7.90
CA ASP A 39 -4.79 -5.95 9.07
C ASP A 39 -3.62 -6.91 8.80
N ALA A 40 -3.89 -8.03 8.12
CA ALA A 40 -2.85 -8.95 7.66
C ALA A 40 -1.92 -8.29 6.63
N LEU A 41 -2.48 -7.52 5.69
CA LEU A 41 -1.71 -6.78 4.69
C LEU A 41 -0.67 -5.85 5.33
N ASP A 42 -1.03 -5.15 6.42
CA ASP A 42 -0.10 -4.26 7.12
C ASP A 42 1.11 -5.01 7.71
N GLU A 43 0.88 -6.22 8.22
CA GLU A 43 1.94 -7.11 8.73
C GLU A 43 2.77 -7.71 7.58
N ASP A 44 2.11 -8.13 6.50
CA ASP A 44 2.76 -8.71 5.32
C ASP A 44 3.71 -7.70 4.65
N LEU A 45 3.29 -6.43 4.51
CA LEU A 45 4.11 -5.35 3.97
C LEU A 45 5.33 -5.04 4.84
N ALA A 46 5.22 -5.18 6.16
CA ALA A 46 6.29 -4.86 7.09
C ALA A 46 7.30 -6.01 7.24
N LEU A 47 6.83 -7.26 7.16
CA LEU A 47 7.60 -8.45 7.53
C LEU A 47 7.73 -9.46 6.41
N GLN A 48 6.61 -9.94 5.84
CA GLN A 48 6.63 -11.10 4.93
C GLN A 48 7.22 -10.76 3.56
N ILE A 49 6.73 -9.71 2.93
CA ILE A 49 7.20 -9.28 1.60
C ILE A 49 8.68 -8.89 1.65
N PRO A 50 9.16 -8.08 2.61
CA PRO A 50 10.60 -7.78 2.73
C PRO A 50 11.47 -8.99 2.99
N PHE A 51 10.97 -9.95 3.77
CA PHE A 51 11.71 -11.18 4.06
C PHE A 51 11.87 -12.06 2.81
N CYS A 52 10.83 -12.15 1.98
CA CYS A 52 10.85 -12.95 0.75
C CYS A 52 11.61 -12.26 -0.39
N CYS A 53 11.31 -10.98 -0.63
CA CYS A 53 11.72 -10.25 -1.83
C CYS A 53 12.85 -9.24 -1.58
N GLY A 54 13.18 -8.93 -0.33
CA GLY A 54 14.02 -7.79 0.02
C GLY A 54 13.26 -6.46 -0.01
N PRO A 55 13.96 -5.30 0.04
CA PRO A 55 13.31 -4.01 -0.06
C PRO A 55 12.54 -3.89 -1.38
N PHE A 56 11.32 -3.38 -1.35
CA PHE A 56 10.41 -3.41 -2.47
C PHE A 56 9.76 -2.07 -2.77
N LYS A 57 9.30 -1.89 -4.00
CA LYS A 57 8.50 -0.76 -4.49
C LYS A 57 7.25 -1.31 -5.16
N VAL A 58 6.11 -0.67 -4.95
CA VAL A 58 4.86 -0.98 -5.65
C VAL A 58 4.62 0.07 -6.74
N ILE A 59 4.42 -0.37 -7.97
CA ILE A 59 4.00 0.47 -9.10
C ILE A 59 2.61 0.00 -9.51
N TRP A 60 1.63 0.89 -9.40
CA TRP A 60 0.25 0.63 -9.77
C TRP A 60 -0.08 1.35 -11.06
N HIS A 61 -0.02 0.62 -12.17
CA HIS A 61 -0.37 1.12 -13.50
C HIS A 61 -1.87 1.27 -13.67
N ARG A 62 -2.29 2.29 -14.44
CA ARG A 62 -3.70 2.55 -14.74
C ARG A 62 -4.56 2.64 -13.48
N ALA A 63 -4.06 3.29 -12.44
CA ALA A 63 -4.72 3.34 -11.13
C ALA A 63 -6.14 3.90 -11.21
N GLU A 64 -6.42 4.84 -12.13
CA GLU A 64 -7.75 5.36 -12.46
C GLU A 64 -8.74 4.31 -12.98
N SER A 65 -8.23 3.21 -13.56
CA SER A 65 -9.06 2.14 -14.12
C SER A 65 -9.50 1.10 -13.09
N SER A 66 -9.01 1.18 -11.85
CA SER A 66 -9.49 0.35 -10.75
C SER A 66 -10.93 0.70 -10.37
N ASP A 67 -11.67 -0.23 -9.77
CA ASP A 67 -13.06 0.06 -9.39
C ASP A 67 -13.14 1.00 -8.16
N TRP A 68 -13.22 2.29 -8.45
CA TRP A 68 -13.43 3.34 -7.46
C TRP A 68 -14.89 3.49 -7.03
N SER A 69 -15.84 2.85 -7.71
CA SER A 69 -17.27 2.96 -7.36
C SER A 69 -17.57 2.39 -5.97
N GLY A 70 -16.76 1.43 -5.53
CA GLY A 70 -16.66 0.93 -4.16
C GLY A 70 -15.68 1.72 -3.29
N TYR A 71 -15.71 3.07 -3.35
CA TYR A 71 -14.78 4.05 -2.74
C TYR A 71 -14.16 3.69 -1.38
N SER A 72 -14.81 2.86 -0.56
CA SER A 72 -14.29 2.47 0.74
C SER A 72 -13.15 1.44 0.71
N GLU A 73 -13.11 0.47 -0.22
CA GLU A 73 -12.15 -0.65 -0.10
C GLU A 73 -10.79 -0.30 -0.72
N ILE A 74 -10.75 0.18 -1.97
CA ILE A 74 -9.50 0.59 -2.63
C ILE A 74 -8.82 1.73 -1.86
N THR A 75 -9.59 2.69 -1.37
CA THR A 75 -9.06 3.78 -0.53
C THR A 75 -8.44 3.27 0.77
N LYS A 76 -9.00 2.20 1.37
CA LYS A 76 -8.39 1.58 2.56
C LYS A 76 -7.09 0.87 2.22
N ILE A 77 -7.02 0.14 1.10
CA ILE A 77 -5.79 -0.50 0.62
C ILE A 77 -4.69 0.54 0.44
N LEU A 78 -4.98 1.63 -0.29
CA LEU A 78 -4.04 2.74 -0.46
C LEU A 78 -3.64 3.35 0.89
N GLY A 79 -4.58 3.53 1.81
CA GLY A 79 -4.31 4.03 3.15
C GLY A 79 -3.42 3.12 4.01
N VAL A 80 -3.40 1.80 3.75
CA VAL A 80 -2.45 0.84 4.35
C VAL A 80 -1.09 0.97 3.68
N LEU A 81 -1.04 0.95 2.33
CA LEU A 81 0.21 1.04 1.57
C LEU A 81 1.00 2.32 1.88
N PHE A 82 0.34 3.49 1.84
CA PHE A 82 0.98 4.77 2.18
C PHE A 82 1.49 4.80 3.63
N PHE A 83 0.76 4.18 4.56
CA PHE A 83 1.17 4.16 5.96
C PHE A 83 2.37 3.23 6.19
N ALA A 84 2.34 2.04 5.60
CA ALA A 84 3.46 1.09 5.67
C ALA A 84 4.74 1.70 5.06
N GLN A 85 4.64 2.38 3.91
CA GLN A 85 5.77 3.09 3.30
C GLN A 85 6.40 4.13 4.25
N GLN A 86 5.57 4.87 5.01
CA GLN A 86 6.07 5.86 5.97
C GLN A 86 6.65 5.22 7.24
N ARG A 87 6.09 4.09 7.67
CA ARG A 87 6.50 3.39 8.88
C ARG A 87 7.81 2.63 8.69
N ASP A 88 7.96 1.95 7.55
CA ASP A 88 9.04 1.01 7.28
C ASP A 88 9.79 1.34 5.97
N PRO A 89 10.40 2.53 5.83
CA PRO A 89 10.98 3.02 4.56
C PRO A 89 12.22 2.25 4.09
N ASP A 90 12.86 1.47 4.96
CA ASP A 90 13.99 0.60 4.60
C ASP A 90 13.53 -0.70 3.91
N HIS A 91 12.24 -1.05 4.08
CA HIS A 91 11.60 -2.25 3.54
C HIS A 91 10.68 -1.88 2.37
N PHE A 92 9.78 -0.93 2.57
CA PHE A 92 8.85 -0.46 1.55
C PHE A 92 9.32 0.88 1.00
N ILE A 93 10.10 0.80 -0.08
CA ILE A 93 10.85 1.93 -0.66
C ILE A 93 9.93 2.96 -1.32
N GLY A 94 8.81 2.53 -1.91
CA GLY A 94 7.90 3.49 -2.54
C GLY A 94 6.62 2.90 -3.10
N LEU A 95 5.57 3.73 -3.10
CA LEU A 95 4.34 3.51 -3.83
C LEU A 95 4.24 4.55 -4.96
N GLU A 96 4.10 4.09 -6.19
CA GLU A 96 3.89 4.93 -7.37
C GLU A 96 2.55 4.58 -8.03
N LEU A 97 1.70 5.59 -8.22
CA LEU A 97 0.44 5.47 -8.96
C LEU A 97 0.65 6.06 -10.35
N VAL A 98 0.58 5.23 -11.38
CA VAL A 98 0.73 5.63 -12.78
C VAL A 98 -0.65 5.70 -13.40
N PHE A 99 -0.93 6.81 -14.07
CA PHE A 99 -2.19 7.08 -14.74
C PHE A 99 -1.97 7.25 -16.24
N ASP A 100 -2.78 6.60 -17.08
CA ASP A 100 -2.55 6.52 -18.53
C ASP A 100 -3.15 7.70 -19.31
N SER A 101 -3.97 8.55 -18.67
CA SER A 101 -4.65 9.64 -19.37
C SER A 101 -3.83 10.92 -19.50
N GLU A 102 -3.80 11.47 -20.72
CA GLU A 102 -3.24 12.79 -21.06
C GLU A 102 -3.98 13.98 -20.38
N GLU A 103 -5.04 13.72 -19.60
CA GLU A 103 -5.84 14.71 -18.84
C GLU A 103 -5.49 14.79 -17.33
N ASN A 104 -4.46 14.09 -16.85
CA ASN A 104 -4.21 13.96 -15.41
C ASN A 104 -3.30 15.06 -14.82
N GLN A 105 -3.83 16.29 -14.66
CA GLN A 105 -3.24 17.30 -13.76
C GLN A 105 -3.63 17.08 -12.28
N ASP A 106 -4.60 16.21 -11.97
CA ASP A 106 -5.15 16.05 -10.62
C ASP A 106 -4.54 14.93 -9.76
N ALA A 107 -3.63 14.10 -10.29
CA ALA A 107 -2.90 13.09 -9.49
C ALA A 107 -2.08 13.71 -8.34
N SER A 108 -1.63 14.95 -8.53
CA SER A 108 -0.94 15.74 -7.52
C SER A 108 -1.79 16.03 -6.27
N SER A 109 -3.12 16.12 -6.42
CA SER A 109 -4.06 16.42 -5.33
C SER A 109 -4.21 15.26 -4.35
N PHE A 110 -4.23 14.02 -4.86
CA PHE A 110 -4.37 12.82 -4.04
C PHE A 110 -3.10 12.51 -3.24
N GLN A 111 -1.94 12.54 -3.90
CA GLN A 111 -0.67 12.34 -3.20
C GLN A 111 -0.45 13.43 -2.13
N ALA A 112 -0.85 14.68 -2.40
CA ALA A 112 -0.81 15.76 -1.42
C ALA A 112 -1.78 15.52 -0.23
N ALA A 113 -2.96 14.95 -0.46
CA ALA A 113 -3.93 14.69 0.60
C ALA A 113 -3.42 13.66 1.62
N TYR A 114 -2.86 12.54 1.15
CA TYR A 114 -2.37 11.44 2.00
C TYR A 114 -0.96 11.66 2.55
N SER A 115 -0.19 12.59 1.97
CA SER A 115 1.11 13.02 2.48
C SER A 115 1.01 14.28 3.34
N SER A 116 -0.20 14.83 3.52
CA SER A 116 -0.38 16.07 4.28
C SER A 116 0.01 15.86 5.75
N PRO A 117 0.73 16.81 6.38
CA PRO A 117 1.14 16.70 7.79
C PRO A 117 -0.03 16.46 8.75
N GLY A 118 -1.22 16.96 8.44
CA GLY A 118 -2.44 16.76 9.22
C GLY A 118 -2.96 15.33 9.19
N TYR A 119 -3.02 14.71 8.01
CA TYR A 119 -3.42 13.31 7.86
C TYR A 119 -2.43 12.37 8.56
N VAL A 120 -1.12 12.61 8.37
CA VAL A 120 -0.05 11.82 8.99
C VAL A 120 -0.07 11.93 10.52
N ALA A 121 -0.23 13.14 11.08
CA ALA A 121 -0.31 13.34 12.52
C ALA A 121 -1.54 12.68 13.15
N GLU A 122 -2.69 12.74 12.48
CA GLU A 122 -3.93 12.14 12.96
C GLU A 122 -3.87 10.60 12.94
N ARG A 123 -3.26 10.01 11.91
CA ARG A 123 -2.99 8.55 11.86
C ARG A 123 -1.99 8.12 12.93
N LYS A 124 -0.89 8.86 13.13
CA LYS A 124 0.11 8.55 14.17
C LYS A 124 -0.49 8.59 15.59
N LYS A 125 -1.41 9.52 15.86
CA LYS A 125 -2.16 9.56 17.13
C LYS A 125 -3.04 8.33 17.34
N ARG A 126 -3.62 7.77 16.28
CA ARG A 126 -4.45 6.56 16.35
C ARG A 126 -3.62 5.30 16.47
N ALA A 127 -2.46 5.22 15.81
CA ALA A 127 -1.52 4.11 15.97
C ALA A 127 -0.97 3.99 17.40
N ASN A 128 -0.75 5.12 18.09
CA ASN A 128 -0.35 5.13 19.51
C ASN A 128 -1.49 4.84 20.50
N LYS A 129 -2.75 4.71 20.03
CA LYS A 129 -3.84 4.16 20.81
C LYS A 129 -3.93 2.66 20.55
N LEU A 130 -2.94 1.91 21.04
CA LEU A 130 -3.13 0.48 21.26
C LEU A 130 -4.41 0.30 22.10
N PRO A 131 -5.37 -0.54 21.69
CA PRO A 131 -6.49 -0.87 22.56
C PRO A 131 -5.92 -1.48 23.85
N ASP A 132 -6.43 -1.02 25.00
CA ASP A 132 -6.04 -1.44 26.37
C ASP A 132 -6.19 -2.96 26.63
N ARG A 133 -6.59 -3.75 25.61
CA ARG A 133 -6.75 -5.20 25.66
C ARG A 133 -5.45 -6.00 25.59
N PHE A 134 -4.30 -5.38 25.32
CA PHE A 134 -2.99 -6.06 25.30
C PHE A 134 -2.07 -5.70 26.47
N ARG A 135 -2.55 -4.94 27.48
CA ARG A 135 -1.83 -4.83 28.76
C ARG A 135 -2.06 -6.10 29.57
N LEU A 136 -1.30 -7.15 29.25
CA LEU A 136 -1.15 -8.31 30.12
C LEU A 136 -0.56 -7.82 31.46
N LYS A 137 -1.27 -8.12 32.54
CA LYS A 137 -0.77 -8.09 33.92
C LYS A 137 0.14 -9.28 34.17
#